data_AF-A0A060CBQ9-F1
#
_entry.id   AF-A0A060CBQ9-F1
#
_cell.length_a   1.000
_cell.length_b   1.000
_cell.length_c   1.000
_cell.angle_alpha   90.00
_cell.angle_beta   90.00
_cell.angle_gamma   90.00
#
_symmetry.space_group_name_H-M   'P 1'
#
loop_
_entity.id
_entity.type
_entity.pdbx_description
1 polymer ?
#
loop_
_entity_poly.entity_id
_entity_poly.type
_entity_poly.pdbx_seq_one_letter_code
_entity_poly.pdbx_strand_id
1 'polypeptide(L)' 'MKASIPDELKKLEELARNMWWAWNYEATDLFKELDITLWKEVGQNPVLLLERIELRKTGRVGQRQVYHRT' A
#
# COMPACT_ATOMS: atom_id res chain seq x y z
N MET A 1 7.56 -10.33 -17.28
CA MET A 1 7.71 -8.88 -17.56
C MET A 1 7.23 -8.15 -16.32
N LYS A 2 8.15 -7.60 -15.52
CA LYS A 2 7.83 -6.94 -14.25
C LYS A 2 7.30 -5.56 -14.63
N ALA A 3 6.03 -5.27 -14.31
CA ALA A 3 5.54 -3.89 -14.37
C ALA A 3 6.58 -3.06 -13.61
N SER A 4 7.21 -2.10 -14.28
CA SER A 4 8.26 -1.30 -13.66
C SER A 4 7.56 -0.42 -12.65
N ILE A 5 7.49 -0.91 -11.41
CA ILE A 5 7.04 -0.13 -10.27
C ILE A 5 7.95 1.10 -10.24
N PRO A 6 7.42 2.32 -10.22
CA PRO A 6 8.25 3.50 -10.04
C PRO A 6 9.10 3.30 -8.78
N ASP A 7 10.40 3.60 -8.84
CA ASP A 7 11.30 3.37 -7.71
C ASP A 7 10.81 4.01 -6.40
N GLU A 8 10.02 5.07 -6.51
CA GLU A 8 9.30 5.74 -5.41
C GLU A 8 8.34 4.82 -4.67
N LEU A 9 7.56 4.01 -5.39
CA LEU A 9 6.59 3.12 -4.76
C LEU A 9 7.25 1.93 -4.08
N LYS A 10 8.38 1.47 -4.65
CA LYS A 10 9.19 0.41 -4.05
C LYS A 10 9.77 0.87 -2.71
N LYS A 11 10.24 2.12 -2.62
CA LYS A 11 10.67 2.74 -1.36
C LYS A 11 9.51 2.87 -0.36
N LEU A 12 8.31 3.21 -0.83
CA LEU A 12 7.11 3.25 0.02
C LEU A 12 6.72 1.86 0.54
N GLU A 13 6.88 0.79 -0.25
CA GLU A 13 6.65 -0.59 0.22
C GLU A 13 7.63 -0.98 1.34
N GLU A 14 8.91 -0.61 1.19
CA GLU A 14 9.93 -0.84 2.23
C GLU A 14 9.59 -0.07 3.51
N LEU A 15 9.19 1.20 3.39
CA LEU A 15 8.75 2.02 4.51
C LEU A 15 7.49 1.46 5.17
N ALA A 16 6.49 1.03 4.40
CA ALA A 16 5.21 0.50 4.90
C ALA A 16 5.39 -0.79 5.74
N ARG A 17 6.44 -1.56 5.46
CA ARG A 17 6.81 -2.77 6.22
C ARG A 17 7.63 -2.48 7.47
N ASN A 18 8.08 -1.24 7.67
CA ASN A 18 8.83 -0.83 8.84
C ASN A 18 7.92 -0.13 9.86
N MET A 19 7.71 -0.73 11.04
CA MET A 19 6.82 -0.19 12.09
C MET A 19 7.15 1.25 12.53
N TRP A 20 8.36 1.76 12.23
CA TRP A 20 8.75 3.14 12.47
C TRP A 20 7.77 4.18 11.90
N TRP A 21 7.11 3.89 10.75
CA TRP A 21 6.15 4.83 10.16
C TRP A 21 5.00 5.19 11.11
N ALA A 22 4.59 4.25 11.97
CA ALA A 22 3.47 4.46 12.89
C ALA A 22 3.82 5.45 14.02
N TRP A 23 5.11 5.71 14.24
CA TRP A 23 5.60 6.65 15.25
C TRP A 23 6.08 7.97 14.63
N ASN A 24 6.07 8.06 13.30
CA ASN A 24 6.42 9.27 12.58
C ASN A 24 5.15 9.86 11.93
N TYR A 25 4.74 11.03 12.41
CA TYR A 25 3.55 11.71 11.92
C TYR A 25 3.65 12.09 10.44
N GLU A 26 4.82 12.53 9.97
CA GLU A 26 5.03 12.88 8.56
C GLU A 26 4.90 11.65 7.65
N ALA A 27 5.43 10.50 8.07
CA ALA A 27 5.30 9.25 7.32
C ALA A 27 3.84 8.76 7.30
N THR A 28 3.11 8.94 8.40
CA THR A 28 1.68 8.60 8.48
C THR A 28 0.84 9.52 7.56
N ASP A 29 1.11 10.82 7.59
CA ASP A 29 0.43 11.78 6.72
C ASP A 29 0.78 11.53 5.24
N LEU A 30 2.02 11.16 4.93
CA LEU A 30 2.41 10.73 3.58
C LEU A 30 1.52 9.60 3.06
N PHE A 31 1.31 8.53 3.85
CA PHE A 31 0.43 7.44 3.44
C PHE A 31 -1.03 7.88 3.31
N LYS A 32 -1.50 8.77 4.19
CA LYS A 32 -2.85 9.30 4.15
C LYS A 32 -3.09 10.21 2.94
N GLU A 33 -2.10 10.99 2.53
CA GLU A 33 -2.17 11.92 1.40
C GLU A 33 -2.22 11.20 0.04
N LEU A 34 -1.66 9.98 -0.03
CA LEU A 34 -1.74 9.16 -1.26
C LEU A 34 -3.18 8.87 -1.69
N ASP A 35 -4.05 8.49 -0.74
CA ASP A 35 -5.49 8.35 -0.96
C ASP A 35 -6.19 8.29 0.40
N ILE A 36 -6.73 9.42 0.86
CA ILE A 36 -7.34 9.52 2.20
C ILE A 36 -8.57 8.63 2.37
N THR A 37 -9.29 8.36 1.28
CA THR A 37 -10.49 7.52 1.31
C THR A 37 -10.06 6.07 1.47
N LEU A 38 -9.16 5.60 0.61
CA LEU A 38 -8.62 4.25 0.67
C LEU A 38 -7.85 3.99 1.97
N TRP A 39 -7.11 4.98 2.48
CA TRP A 39 -6.43 4.91 3.78
C TRP A 39 -7.37 4.56 4.92
N LYS A 40 -8.56 5.16 4.94
CA LYS A 40 -9.61 4.83 5.91
C LYS A 40 -10.21 3.45 5.64
N GLU A 41 -10.47 3.12 4.37
CA GLU A 41 -11.03 1.82 3.97
C GLU A 41 -10.14 0.62 4.35
N VAL A 42 -8.82 0.77 4.22
CA VAL A 42 -7.84 -0.28 4.58
C VAL A 42 -7.45 -0.25 6.06
N GLY A 43 -8.10 0.59 6.87
CA GLY A 43 -7.86 0.66 8.32
C GLY A 43 -6.49 1.19 8.68
N GLN A 44 -5.99 2.20 7.95
CA GLN A 44 -4.67 2.80 8.17
C GLN A 44 -3.51 1.81 8.02
N ASN A 45 -3.67 0.84 7.12
CA ASN A 45 -2.65 -0.13 6.75
C ASN A 45 -1.92 0.31 5.46
N PRO A 46 -0.67 0.78 5.54
CA PRO A 46 0.05 1.29 4.38
C PRO A 46 0.44 0.21 3.38
N VAL A 47 0.57 -1.05 3.80
CA VAL A 47 0.81 -2.17 2.88
C VAL A 47 -0.42 -2.40 2.01
N LEU A 48 -1.61 -2.51 2.61
CA LEU A 48 -2.86 -2.68 1.87
C LEU A 48 -3.20 -1.48 0.99
N LEU A 49 -2.87 -0.26 1.45
CA LEU A 49 -3.02 0.97 0.67
C LEU A 49 -2.24 0.86 -0.65
N LEU A 50 -0.94 0.55 -0.58
CA LEU A 50 -0.06 0.45 -1.74
C LEU A 50 -0.49 -0.69 -2.68
N GLU A 51 -0.84 -1.86 -2.13
CA GLU A 51 -1.36 -2.98 -2.94
C GLU A 51 -2.61 -2.57 -3.75
N ARG A 52 -3.52 -1.82 -3.13
CA ARG A 52 -4.76 -1.36 -3.78
C ARG A 52 -4.50 -0.28 -4.82
N ILE A 53 -3.55 0.63 -4.58
CA ILE A 53 -3.10 1.62 -5.58
C ILE A 53 -2.49 0.90 -6.78
N GLU A 54 -1.65 -0.11 -6.56
CA GLU A 54 -1.02 -0.88 -7.65
C GLU A 54 -2.03 -1.71 -8.45
N LEU A 55 -3.02 -2.30 -7.78
CA LEU A 55 -4.13 -3.00 -8.44
C LEU A 55 -4.92 -2.04 -9.35
N ARG A 56 -5.23 -0.83 -8.89
CA ARG A 56 -5.90 0.20 -9.70
C ARG A 56 -5.06 0.61 -10.90
N LYS A 57 -3.75 0.82 -10.70
CA LYS A 57 -2.82 1.29 -11.73
C LYS A 57 -2.57 0.25 -12.82
N THR A 58 -2.47 -1.02 -12.44
CA THR A 58 -2.14 -2.12 -13.37
C THR A 58 -3.39 -2.67 -14.09
N GLY A 59 -4.60 -2.22 -13.74
CA GLY A 59 -5.85 -2.69 -14.36
C GLY A 59 -6.08 -4.20 -14.24
N ARG A 60 -5.32 -4.90 -13.38
CA ARG A 60 -5.47 -6.33 -13.16
C ARG A 60 -6.69 -6.55 -12.27
N VAL A 61 -7.85 -6.62 -12.91
CA VAL A 61 -9.04 -7.26 -12.34
C VAL A 61 -8.66 -8.73 -12.10
N GLY A 62 -8.24 -9.07 -10.89
CA GLY A 62 -7.56 -10.35 -10.66
C GLY A 62 -7.56 -10.77 -9.19
N GLN A 63 -8.70 -11.29 -8.76
CA GLN A 63 -8.88 -12.41 -7.82
C GLN A 63 -8.06 -12.36 -6.51
N ARG A 64 -8.78 -12.05 -5.41
CA ARG A 64 -8.38 -12.37 -4.03
C ARG A 64 -7.90 -13.83 -3.97
N GLN A 65 -6.60 -14.05 -3.80
CA GLN A 65 -6.13 -15.31 -3.24
C GLN A 65 -6.52 -15.29 -1.77
N VAL A 66 -7.52 -16.11 -1.44
CA VAL A 66 -7.94 -16.40 -0.07
C VAL A 66 -6.71 -16.95 0.65
N TYR A 67 -6.17 -16.18 1.61
CA TYR A 67 -5.19 -16.72 2.54
C TYR A 67 -5.91 -17.76 3.40
N HIS A 68 -5.74 -19.02 3.03
CA HIS A 68 -5.99 -20.15 3.90
C HIS A 68 -5.18 -19.97 5.18
N ARG A 69 -5.86 -19.92 6.32
CA ARG A 69 -5.31 -20.41 7.58
C ARG A 69 -6.24 -21.52 8.06
N THR A 70 -5.61 -22.68 8.24
CA THR A 70 -6.11 -23.93 8.84
C THR A 70 -7.15 -23.74 9.93
#